data_AF-A0A382FLM3-F1
#
_entry.id   AF-A0A382FLM3-F1
#
_cell.length_a   1.000
_cell.length_b   1.000
_cell.length_c   1.000
_cell.angle_alpha   90.00
_cell.angle_beta   90.00
_cell.angle_gamma   90.00
#
_symmetry.space_group_name_H-M   'P 1'
#
loop_
_entity.id
_entity.type
_entity.pdbx_description
1 polymer ?
#
loop_
_entity_poly.entity_id
_entity_poly.type
_entity_poly.pdbx_seq_one_letter_code
_entity_poly.pdbx_strand_id
1 'polypeptide(L)'
;KERGTYYVPTIIAGLWVAEKAKIPDFFPDKVRPKAAEIGPKIKSTFAKAYQSGVKIAFGTDTGVSAHGDNATEFRHMVEAGMPPMKAIQSATIESARLLGTEKILGTITRGKYADIIATSGNPLDDISILERVDFVMKSGKIY
;
A
#
# COMPACT_ATOMS: atom_id res chain seq x y z
N LYS A 1 8.55 4.31 -16.58
CA LYS A 1 7.38 4.56 -17.45
C LYS A 1 7.49 3.82 -18.78
N GLU A 2 8.51 4.09 -19.61
CA GLU A 2 8.69 3.48 -20.94
C GLU A 2 8.61 1.95 -20.95
N ARG A 3 9.19 1.29 -19.96
CA ARG A 3 9.20 -0.18 -19.85
C ARG A 3 7.98 -0.78 -19.13
N GLY A 4 6.99 0.03 -18.77
CA GLY A 4 5.82 -0.45 -18.02
C GLY A 4 6.11 -0.98 -16.61
N THR A 5 7.29 -0.71 -16.05
CA THR A 5 7.72 -1.16 -14.72
C THR A 5 6.82 -0.62 -13.63
N TYR A 6 6.46 -1.49 -12.68
CA TYR A 6 5.75 -1.12 -11.46
C TYR A 6 6.71 -0.62 -10.38
N TYR A 7 6.24 0.36 -9.63
CA TYR A 7 6.85 0.79 -8.37
C TYR A 7 5.96 0.36 -7.21
N VAL A 8 6.56 -0.33 -6.23
CA VAL A 8 5.94 -0.72 -4.96
C VAL A 8 6.60 0.13 -3.86
N PRO A 9 5.87 1.07 -3.24
CA PRO A 9 6.51 2.18 -2.51
C PRO A 9 6.86 1.90 -1.05
N THR A 10 6.08 1.07 -0.35
CA THR A 10 6.34 0.66 1.05
C THR A 10 6.53 1.84 2.01
N ILE A 11 5.65 2.85 1.90
CA ILE A 11 5.76 4.13 2.63
C ILE A 11 5.73 3.90 4.14
N ILE A 12 4.84 3.03 4.62
CA ILE A 12 4.72 2.69 6.05
C ILE A 12 6.03 2.16 6.63
N ALA A 13 6.75 1.28 5.93
CA ALA A 13 8.04 0.78 6.39
C ALA A 13 9.08 1.90 6.44
N GLY A 14 9.09 2.79 5.44
CA GLY A 14 9.93 3.99 5.43
C GLY A 14 9.71 4.90 6.63
N LEU A 15 8.45 5.20 6.94
CA LEU A 15 8.10 6.00 8.11
C LEU A 15 8.46 5.27 9.41
N TRP A 16 8.21 3.97 9.49
CA TRP A 16 8.51 3.17 10.66
C TRP A 16 10.01 3.18 10.97
N VAL A 17 10.88 2.92 9.99
CA VAL A 17 12.33 2.92 10.22
C VAL A 17 12.85 4.31 10.58
N ALA A 18 12.25 5.38 10.04
CA ALA A 18 12.60 6.75 10.39
C ALA A 18 12.28 7.06 11.86
N GLU A 19 11.10 6.65 12.35
CA GLU A 19 10.73 6.82 13.76
C GLU A 19 11.60 5.97 14.69
N LYS A 20 11.85 4.71 14.32
CA LYS A 20 12.68 3.81 15.13
C LYS A 20 14.14 4.24 15.21
N ALA A 21 14.67 4.89 14.17
CA ALA A 21 16.04 5.40 14.18
C ALA A 21 16.27 6.53 15.22
N LYS A 22 15.20 7.15 15.74
CA LYS A 22 15.27 8.15 16.81
C LYS A 22 15.42 7.53 18.20
N ILE A 23 15.10 6.24 18.34
CA ILE A 23 15.19 5.53 19.62
C ILE A 23 16.64 5.06 19.83
N PRO A 24 17.29 5.41 20.96
CA PRO A 24 18.62 4.90 21.28
C PRO A 24 18.66 3.37 21.25
N ASP A 25 19.73 2.81 20.68
CA ASP A 25 20.03 1.36 20.63
C ASP A 25 18.98 0.47 19.94
N PHE A 26 17.98 1.04 19.26
CA PHE A 26 16.97 0.24 18.54
C PHE A 26 17.57 -0.45 17.31
N PHE A 27 18.36 0.29 16.53
CA PHE A 27 19.09 -0.25 15.38
C PHE A 27 20.58 -0.33 15.69
N PRO A 28 21.30 -1.34 15.14
CA PRO A 28 22.75 -1.35 15.15
C PRO A 28 23.33 -0.06 14.55
N ASP A 29 24.51 0.36 15.01
CA ASP A 29 25.17 1.60 14.56
C ASP A 29 25.35 1.70 13.04
N LYS A 30 25.55 0.57 12.38
CA LYS A 30 25.69 0.50 10.91
C LYS A 30 24.35 0.66 10.18
N VAL A 31 23.23 0.44 10.85
CA VAL A 31 21.87 0.45 10.27
C VAL A 31 21.16 1.78 10.54
N ARG A 32 21.31 2.34 11.75
CA ARG A 32 20.62 3.58 12.18
C ARG A 32 20.78 4.75 11.19
N PRO A 33 21.98 5.07 10.67
CA PRO A 33 22.13 6.20 9.73
C PRO A 33 21.35 5.99 8.43
N LYS A 34 21.30 4.75 7.92
CA LYS A 34 20.56 4.42 6.69
C LYS A 34 19.06 4.57 6.89
N ALA A 35 18.54 4.09 8.03
CA ALA A 35 17.14 4.22 8.38
C ALA A 35 16.71 5.69 8.52
N ALA A 36 17.51 6.48 9.23
CA ALA A 36 17.27 7.92 9.42
C ALA A 36 17.33 8.70 8.10
N GLU A 37 18.21 8.31 7.18
CA GLU A 37 18.35 9.00 5.89
C GLU A 37 17.25 8.62 4.88
N ILE A 38 16.98 7.32 4.71
CA ILE A 38 16.15 6.83 3.61
C ILE A 38 14.67 6.87 3.97
N GLY A 39 14.30 6.49 5.20
CA GLY A 39 12.90 6.38 5.63
C GLY A 39 12.05 7.61 5.31
N PRO A 40 12.49 8.84 5.69
CA PRO A 40 11.73 10.06 5.42
C PRO A 40 11.57 10.41 3.93
N LYS A 41 12.45 9.91 3.06
CA LYS A 41 12.47 10.27 1.63
C LYS A 41 11.40 9.52 0.84
N ILE A 42 11.00 8.32 1.28
CA ILE A 42 10.13 7.41 0.51
C ILE A 42 8.80 8.05 0.12
N LYS A 43 8.10 8.70 1.05
CA LYS A 43 6.81 9.36 0.76
C LYS A 43 6.94 10.45 -0.31
N SER A 44 8.03 11.23 -0.26
CA SER A 44 8.30 12.28 -1.27
C SER A 44 8.66 11.69 -2.64
N THR A 45 9.38 10.57 -2.66
CA THR A 45 9.72 9.83 -3.90
C THR A 45 8.48 9.22 -4.53
N PHE A 46 7.58 8.65 -3.71
CA PHE A 46 6.28 8.19 -4.15
C PHE A 46 5.48 9.29 -4.84
N ALA A 47 5.36 10.47 -4.23
CA ALA A 47 4.64 11.59 -4.83
C ALA A 47 5.18 11.96 -6.22
N LYS A 48 6.52 12.06 -6.35
CA LYS A 48 7.20 12.34 -7.62
C LYS A 48 6.96 11.25 -8.66
N ALA A 49 7.04 9.98 -8.27
CA ALA A 49 6.82 8.85 -9.17
C ALA A 49 5.37 8.81 -9.68
N TYR A 50 4.40 9.03 -8.78
CA TYR A 50 2.99 9.10 -9.14
C TYR A 50 2.71 10.25 -10.12
N GLN A 51 3.18 11.46 -9.81
CA GLN A 51 3.03 12.64 -10.67
C GLN A 51 3.69 12.45 -12.05
N SER A 52 4.77 11.67 -12.11
CA SER A 52 5.46 11.34 -13.37
C SER A 52 4.76 10.24 -14.20
N GLY A 53 3.66 9.68 -13.70
CA GLY A 53 2.89 8.63 -14.38
C GLY A 53 3.57 7.25 -14.35
N VAL A 54 4.38 6.97 -13.32
CA VAL A 54 4.89 5.62 -13.07
C VAL A 54 3.73 4.72 -12.63
N LYS A 55 3.72 3.46 -13.07
CA LYS A 55 2.72 2.48 -12.61
C LYS A 55 3.00 2.12 -11.16
N ILE A 56 1.98 2.12 -10.32
CA ILE A 56 2.12 1.85 -8.89
C ILE A 56 1.25 0.65 -8.53
N ALA A 57 1.85 -0.31 -7.83
CA ALA A 57 1.15 -1.38 -7.16
C ALA A 57 1.32 -1.21 -5.65
N PHE A 58 0.28 -1.55 -4.89
CA PHE A 58 0.29 -1.41 -3.45
C PHE A 58 1.23 -2.42 -2.80
N GLY A 59 1.99 -1.97 -1.81
CA GLY A 59 2.81 -2.84 -0.98
C GLY A 59 3.45 -2.06 0.15
N THR A 60 3.61 -2.73 1.28
CA THR A 60 3.85 -2.10 2.58
C THR A 60 5.20 -2.44 3.19
N ASP A 61 5.79 -3.57 2.78
CA ASP A 61 6.92 -4.21 3.49
C ASP A 61 6.59 -4.55 4.95
N THR A 62 5.33 -4.95 5.19
CA THR A 62 4.86 -5.44 6.49
C THR A 62 5.66 -6.66 6.91
N GLY A 63 6.10 -6.66 8.18
CA GLY A 63 7.19 -7.49 8.69
C GLY A 63 8.31 -6.59 9.23
N VAL A 64 8.49 -5.40 8.65
CA VAL A 64 9.21 -4.28 9.25
C VAL A 64 8.31 -3.56 10.27
N SER A 65 7.12 -3.15 9.83
CA SER A 65 6.02 -2.74 10.70
C SER A 65 5.13 -3.94 11.10
N ALA A 66 4.22 -3.73 12.05
CA ALA A 66 3.37 -4.80 12.56
C ALA A 66 2.36 -5.29 11.49
N HIS A 67 2.11 -6.61 11.49
CA HIS A 67 1.02 -7.17 10.69
C HIS A 67 -0.34 -6.70 11.21
N GLY A 68 -1.22 -6.30 10.29
CA GLY A 68 -2.53 -5.73 10.61
C GLY A 68 -2.66 -4.28 10.16
N ASP A 69 -1.57 -3.51 10.26
CA ASP A 69 -1.55 -2.07 9.95
C ASP A 69 -1.45 -1.77 8.44
N ASN A 70 -1.60 -2.78 7.58
CA ASN A 70 -1.33 -2.67 6.14
C ASN A 70 -2.14 -1.54 5.48
N ALA A 71 -3.38 -1.32 5.93
CA ALA A 71 -4.29 -0.34 5.36
C ALA A 71 -3.84 1.12 5.61
N THR A 72 -2.97 1.40 6.59
CA THR A 72 -2.47 2.77 6.79
C THR A 72 -1.62 3.26 5.61
N GLU A 73 -1.08 2.35 4.79
CA GLU A 73 -0.38 2.69 3.54
C GLU A 73 -1.30 3.47 2.59
N PHE A 74 -2.60 3.13 2.51
CA PHE A 74 -3.56 3.88 1.67
C PHE A 74 -3.61 5.35 2.09
N ARG A 75 -3.68 5.61 3.40
CA ARG A 75 -3.69 6.97 3.95
C ARG A 75 -2.42 7.72 3.55
N HIS A 76 -1.25 7.08 3.66
CA HIS A 76 0.01 7.72 3.27
C HIS A 76 0.13 7.98 1.76
N MET A 77 -0.41 7.09 0.92
CA MET A 77 -0.50 7.30 -0.53
C MET A 77 -1.41 8.50 -0.86
N VAL A 78 -2.55 8.62 -0.18
CA VAL A 78 -3.49 9.75 -0.36
C VAL A 78 -2.91 11.06 0.13
N GLU A 79 -2.31 11.09 1.32
CA GLU A 79 -1.60 12.25 1.86
C GLU A 79 -0.44 12.72 0.94
N ALA A 80 0.11 11.81 0.14
CA ALA A 80 1.17 12.12 -0.83
C ALA A 80 0.63 12.54 -2.22
N GLY A 81 -0.69 12.68 -2.37
CA GLY A 81 -1.35 13.25 -3.55
C GLY A 81 -1.99 12.25 -4.52
N MET A 82 -2.03 10.96 -4.19
CA MET A 82 -2.77 9.97 -4.98
C MET A 82 -4.27 10.00 -4.63
N PRO A 83 -5.21 10.15 -5.57
CA PRO A 83 -6.64 10.12 -5.26
C PRO A 83 -7.06 8.78 -4.61
N PRO A 84 -8.05 8.77 -3.69
CA PRO A 84 -8.49 7.55 -2.99
C PRO A 84 -8.80 6.37 -3.92
N MET A 85 -9.55 6.60 -5.00
CA MET A 85 -9.86 5.57 -5.99
C MET A 85 -8.59 4.99 -6.65
N LYS A 86 -7.57 5.81 -6.90
CA LYS A 86 -6.29 5.35 -7.45
C LYS A 86 -5.50 4.53 -6.44
N ALA A 87 -5.55 4.88 -5.16
CA ALA A 87 -4.95 4.08 -4.10
C ALA A 87 -5.60 2.71 -4.02
N ILE A 88 -6.95 2.62 -4.02
CA ILE A 88 -7.70 1.36 -4.06
C ILE A 88 -7.35 0.53 -5.30
N GLN A 89 -7.30 1.16 -6.48
CA GLN A 89 -6.91 0.48 -7.73
C GLN A 89 -5.48 -0.08 -7.67
N SER A 90 -4.57 0.63 -7.01
CA SER A 90 -3.18 0.17 -6.83
C SER A 90 -3.10 -1.14 -6.03
N ALA A 91 -4.03 -1.38 -5.11
CA ALA A 91 -4.11 -2.57 -4.27
C ALA A 91 -5.00 -3.68 -4.84
N THR A 92 -5.70 -3.42 -5.94
CA THR A 92 -6.65 -4.35 -6.54
C THR A 92 -6.18 -4.70 -7.95
N ILE A 93 -6.62 -3.94 -8.96
CA ILE A 93 -6.35 -4.27 -10.36
C ILE A 93 -4.87 -4.10 -10.75
N GLU A 94 -4.15 -3.11 -10.19
CA GLU A 94 -2.72 -2.95 -10.52
C GLU A 94 -1.86 -4.05 -9.88
N SER A 95 -2.14 -4.44 -8.63
CA SER A 95 -1.50 -5.60 -8.00
C SER A 95 -1.82 -6.90 -8.74
N ALA A 96 -3.07 -7.10 -9.17
CA ALA A 96 -3.44 -8.27 -9.96
C ALA A 96 -2.67 -8.32 -11.29
N ARG A 97 -2.52 -7.18 -11.98
CA ARG A 97 -1.70 -7.09 -13.20
C ARG A 97 -0.22 -7.34 -12.94
N LEU A 98 0.32 -6.85 -11.83
CA LEU A 98 1.72 -7.10 -11.45
C LEU A 98 1.97 -8.60 -11.20
N LEU A 99 1.00 -9.30 -10.60
CA LEU A 99 1.07 -10.73 -10.33
C LEU A 99 0.65 -11.62 -11.51
N GLY A 100 0.16 -11.05 -12.61
CA GLY A 100 -0.34 -11.80 -13.77
C GLY A 100 -1.66 -12.54 -13.51
N THR A 101 -2.47 -12.06 -12.57
CA THR A 101 -3.73 -12.68 -12.13
C THR A 101 -4.96 -11.83 -12.47
N GLU A 102 -4.82 -10.76 -13.25
CA GLU A 102 -5.89 -9.82 -13.57
C GLU A 102 -7.08 -10.44 -14.32
N LYS A 103 -6.91 -11.63 -14.91
CA LYS A 103 -7.99 -12.39 -15.53
C LYS A 103 -8.95 -13.01 -14.51
N ILE A 104 -8.47 -13.30 -13.29
CA ILE A 104 -9.21 -14.04 -12.26
C ILE A 104 -9.41 -13.23 -10.96
N LEU A 105 -8.65 -12.16 -10.73
CA LEU A 105 -8.67 -11.33 -9.53
C LEU A 105 -8.62 -9.82 -9.84
N GLY A 106 -8.75 -8.99 -8.80
CA GLY A 106 -8.49 -7.55 -8.83
C GLY A 106 -9.67 -6.65 -9.26
N THR A 107 -10.80 -7.21 -9.71
CA THR A 107 -12.04 -6.45 -9.92
C THR A 107 -13.26 -7.32 -9.61
N ILE A 108 -14.37 -6.68 -9.24
CA ILE A 108 -15.68 -7.34 -9.15
C ILE A 108 -16.27 -7.38 -10.56
N THR A 109 -16.10 -8.52 -11.24
CA THR A 109 -16.55 -8.71 -12.63
C THR A 109 -16.92 -10.18 -12.82
N ARG A 110 -17.94 -10.46 -13.64
CA ARG A 110 -18.39 -11.82 -13.93
C ARG A 110 -17.21 -12.70 -14.38
N GLY A 111 -17.09 -13.89 -13.78
CA GLY A 111 -16.06 -14.89 -14.12
C GLY A 111 -14.80 -14.84 -13.26
N LYS A 112 -14.63 -13.81 -12.41
CA LYS A 112 -13.53 -13.74 -11.44
C LYS A 112 -13.87 -14.41 -10.12
N TYR A 113 -12.85 -14.71 -9.31
CA TYR A 113 -13.06 -15.21 -7.95
C TYR A 113 -13.83 -14.21 -7.10
N ALA A 114 -14.69 -14.72 -6.23
CA ALA A 114 -15.42 -13.94 -5.24
C ALA A 114 -14.52 -13.63 -4.03
N ASP A 115 -13.52 -12.78 -4.27
CA ASP A 115 -12.63 -12.20 -3.27
C ASP A 115 -13.06 -10.75 -3.04
N ILE A 116 -13.81 -10.52 -1.95
CA ILE A 116 -14.54 -9.27 -1.70
C ILE A 116 -14.31 -8.86 -0.25
N ILE A 117 -14.09 -7.56 -0.03
CA ILE A 117 -14.13 -6.95 1.30
C ILE A 117 -15.29 -5.96 1.37
N ALA A 118 -15.79 -5.68 2.57
CA ALA A 118 -16.71 -4.57 2.78
C ALA A 118 -16.41 -3.80 4.06
N THR A 119 -16.76 -2.51 4.03
CA THR A 119 -16.61 -1.55 5.12
C THR A 119 -17.93 -0.82 5.32
N SER A 120 -18.20 -0.38 6.54
CA SER A 120 -19.43 0.35 6.91
C SER A 120 -19.53 1.78 6.36
N GLY A 121 -18.49 2.31 5.69
CA GLY A 121 -18.51 3.64 5.08
C GLY A 121 -17.84 3.69 3.70
N ASN A 122 -17.84 4.88 3.09
CA ASN A 122 -17.30 5.13 1.75
C ASN A 122 -15.79 5.45 1.77
N PRO A 123 -14.90 4.55 1.31
CA PRO A 123 -13.47 4.80 1.31
C PRO A 123 -13.00 5.85 0.30
N LEU A 124 -13.89 6.36 -0.57
CA LEU A 124 -13.59 7.47 -1.46
C LEU A 124 -13.70 8.84 -0.76
N ASP A 125 -14.51 8.92 0.29
CA ASP A 125 -14.66 10.13 1.10
C ASP A 125 -13.62 10.14 2.24
N ASP A 126 -13.40 8.99 2.87
CA ASP A 126 -12.36 8.78 3.89
C ASP A 126 -11.66 7.43 3.70
N ILE A 127 -10.43 7.49 3.18
CA ILE A 127 -9.64 6.28 2.88
C ILE A 127 -9.27 5.49 4.14
N SER A 128 -9.26 6.11 5.33
CA SER A 128 -8.93 5.44 6.60
C SER A 128 -9.97 4.40 7.01
N ILE A 129 -11.17 4.43 6.39
CA ILE A 129 -12.19 3.40 6.57
C ILE A 129 -11.66 2.00 6.21
N LEU A 130 -10.70 1.90 5.27
CA LEU A 130 -10.08 0.61 4.92
C LEU A 130 -9.23 0.00 6.06
N GLU A 131 -8.93 0.77 7.11
CA GLU A 131 -8.30 0.25 8.34
C GLU A 131 -9.31 -0.51 9.22
N ARG A 132 -10.62 -0.43 8.91
CA ARG A 132 -11.72 -1.08 9.62
C ARG A 132 -12.60 -1.87 8.65
N VAL A 133 -12.04 -2.97 8.13
CA VAL A 133 -12.79 -3.91 7.28
C VAL A 133 -13.60 -4.84 8.17
N ASP A 134 -14.91 -4.81 7.97
CA ASP A 134 -15.88 -5.54 8.81
C ASP A 134 -16.33 -6.86 8.16
N PHE A 135 -15.98 -7.08 6.90
CA PHE A 135 -16.38 -8.26 6.12
C PHE A 135 -15.26 -8.69 5.17
N VAL A 136 -14.94 -9.99 5.18
CA VAL A 136 -14.00 -10.60 4.26
C VAL A 136 -14.61 -11.86 3.64
N MET A 137 -14.64 -11.90 2.32
CA MET A 137 -14.94 -13.10 1.53
C MET A 137 -13.72 -13.46 0.71
N LYS A 138 -13.35 -14.74 0.74
CA LYS A 138 -12.29 -15.31 -0.08
C LYS A 138 -12.82 -16.53 -0.81
N SER A 139 -12.71 -16.53 -2.14
CA SER A 139 -13.15 -17.60 -3.03
C SER A 139 -14.59 -18.05 -2.76
N GLY A 140 -15.48 -17.09 -2.45
CA GLY A 140 -16.89 -17.35 -2.16
C GLY A 140 -17.21 -17.75 -0.71
N LYS A 141 -16.21 -17.90 0.16
CA LYS A 141 -16.40 -18.21 1.59
C LYS A 141 -16.19 -16.98 2.45
N ILE A 142 -17.12 -16.72 3.36
CA ILE A 142 -17.08 -15.60 4.33
C ILE A 142 -16.25 -16.02 5.55
N TYR A 143 -15.45 -15.09 6.06
CA TYR A 143 -14.58 -15.23 7.24
C TYR A 143 -14.83 -14.11 8.25
#